data_AF-A0A430EG58-F1
#
_entry.id   AF-A0A430EG58-F1
#
_cell.length_a   1.000
_cell.length_b   1.000
_cell.length_c   1.000
_cell.angle_alpha   90.00
_cell.angle_beta   90.00
_cell.angle_gamma   90.00
#
_symmetry.space_group_name_H-M   'P 1'
#
loop_
_entity.id
_entity.type
_entity.pdbx_description
1 polymer ?
#
loop_
_entity_poly.entity_id
_entity_poly.type
_entity_poly.pdbx_seq_one_letter_code
_entity_poly.pdbx_strand_id
1 'polypeptide(L)'
;MRFLKVLLWLLLGGVIAGFVIYNGEQRVSIQLWGGLVADISLPLLLIVVFLAGFLPMLVAYQTLRWRMRQRFAGLERALADLRAIPATPAPRFEPVAEPVAIEEPRA
;
A
#
# COMPACT_ATOMS: atom_id res chain seq x y z
N MET A 1 10.24 19.22 -1.34
CA MET A 1 9.84 17.93 -1.93
C MET A 1 9.82 17.94 -3.47
N ARG A 2 9.20 18.92 -4.15
CA ARG A 2 9.08 18.95 -5.63
C ARG A 2 10.39 19.18 -6.37
N PHE A 3 11.29 20.01 -5.82
CA PHE A 3 12.63 20.25 -6.39
C PHE A 3 13.47 18.97 -6.48
N LEU A 4 13.58 18.21 -5.38
CA LEU A 4 14.32 16.94 -5.37
C LEU A 4 13.77 15.93 -6.38
N LYS A 5 12.44 15.85 -6.49
CA LYS A 5 11.79 15.01 -7.49
C LYS A 5 12.16 15.45 -8.90
N VAL A 6 12.09 16.75 -9.21
CA VAL A 6 12.47 17.27 -10.54
C VAL A 6 13.95 17.05 -10.84
N LEU A 7 14.85 17.32 -9.89
CA LEU A 7 16.29 17.11 -10.06
C LEU A 7 16.61 15.64 -10.33
N LEU A 8 15.97 14.72 -9.60
CA LEU A 8 16.12 13.28 -9.82
C LEU A 8 15.60 12.87 -11.20
N TRP A 9 14.43 13.34 -11.62
CA TRP A 9 13.90 13.04 -12.96
C TRP A 9 14.76 13.62 -14.08
N LEU A 10 15.35 14.80 -13.88
CA LEU A 10 16.27 15.41 -14.84
C LEU A 10 17.56 14.59 -14.96
N LEU A 11 18.14 14.19 -13.82
CA LEU A 11 19.36 13.39 -13.78
C LEU A 11 19.13 12.00 -14.37
N LEU A 12 18.02 11.34 -13.98
CA LEU A 12 17.62 10.04 -14.53
C LEU A 12 17.35 10.11 -16.03
N GLY A 13 16.59 11.12 -16.48
CA GLY A 13 16.34 11.35 -17.89
C GLY A 13 17.61 11.62 -18.69
N GLY A 14 18.54 12.40 -18.13
CA GLY A 14 19.86 12.66 -18.73
C GLY A 14 20.70 11.38 -18.89
N VAL A 15 20.75 10.52 -17.87
CA VAL A 15 21.45 9.23 -17.94
C VAL A 15 20.82 8.33 -19.01
N ILE A 16 19.49 8.22 -19.05
CA ILE A 16 18.78 7.41 -20.05
C ILE A 16 19.03 7.96 -21.46
N ALA A 17 18.91 9.27 -21.66
CA ALA A 17 19.14 9.91 -22.95
C ALA A 17 20.59 9.71 -23.42
N GLY A 18 21.57 9.94 -22.54
CA GLY A 18 22.97 9.68 -22.84
C GLY A 18 23.22 8.23 -23.23
N PHE A 19 22.68 7.29 -22.46
CA PHE A 19 22.80 5.87 -22.77
C PHE A 19 22.24 5.52 -24.15
N VAL A 20 21.07 6.05 -24.51
CA VAL A 20 20.45 5.85 -25.84
C VAL A 20 21.28 6.49 -26.94
N ILE A 21 21.81 7.71 -26.74
CA ILE A 21 22.63 8.40 -27.74
C ILE A 21 23.93 7.63 -28.00
N TYR A 22 24.62 7.15 -26.96
CA TYR A 22 25.92 6.50 -27.10
C TYR A 22 25.84 5.02 -27.46
N ASN A 23 24.76 4.32 -27.11
CA ASN A 23 24.63 2.87 -27.31
C ASN A 23 23.49 2.48 -28.26
N GLY A 24 22.74 3.43 -28.80
CA GLY A 24 21.58 3.18 -29.66
C GLY A 24 21.90 2.46 -30.97
N GLU A 25 23.10 2.67 -31.51
CA GLU A 25 23.58 2.01 -32.72
C GLU A 25 24.07 0.57 -32.47
N GLN A 26 24.40 0.23 -31.23
CA GLN A 26 24.82 -1.12 -30.88
C GLN A 26 23.62 -2.05 -31.01
N ARG A 27 23.71 -3.00 -31.95
CA ARG A 27 22.70 -4.02 -32.19
C ARG A 27 23.15 -5.34 -31.60
N VAL A 28 22.24 -6.01 -30.91
CA VAL A 28 22.43 -7.35 -30.38
C VAL A 28 21.51 -8.29 -31.15
N SER A 29 22.12 -9.32 -31.71
CA SER A 29 21.45 -10.33 -32.51
C SER A 29 21.06 -11.51 -31.61
N ILE A 30 19.75 -11.74 -31.46
CA ILE A 30 19.21 -12.80 -30.61
C ILE A 30 18.64 -13.89 -31.50
N GLN A 31 19.18 -15.10 -31.39
CA GLN A 31 18.63 -16.28 -32.05
C GLN A 31 17.41 -16.76 -31.26
N LEU A 32 16.26 -16.78 -31.93
CA LEU A 32 14.99 -17.21 -31.35
C LEU A 32 14.80 -18.71 -31.62
N TRP A 33 13.95 -19.08 -32.57
CA TRP A 33 13.71 -20.46 -33.00
C TRP A 33 13.58 -20.53 -34.52
N GLY A 34 13.86 -21.71 -35.09
CA GLY A 34 13.70 -21.93 -36.54
C GLY A 34 14.62 -21.05 -37.41
N GLY A 35 15.78 -20.63 -36.89
CA GLY A 35 16.70 -19.73 -37.59
C GLY A 35 16.26 -18.26 -37.57
N LEU A 36 15.20 -17.90 -36.84
CA LEU A 36 14.78 -16.50 -36.69
C LEU A 36 15.78 -15.73 -35.83
N VAL A 37 16.26 -14.61 -36.36
CA VAL A 37 17.22 -13.72 -35.71
C VAL A 37 16.54 -12.37 -35.48
N ALA A 38 16.45 -11.95 -34.22
CA ALA A 38 15.95 -10.63 -33.86
C ALA A 38 17.12 -9.69 -33.56
N ASP A 39 17.29 -8.67 -34.41
CA ASP A 39 18.26 -7.61 -34.19
C ASP A 39 17.60 -6.45 -33.45
N ILE A 40 17.93 -6.31 -32.17
CA ILE A 40 17.37 -5.29 -31.29
C ILE A 40 18.50 -4.36 -30.84
N SER A 41 18.21 -3.05 -30.76
CA SER A 41 19.17 -2.10 -30.20
C SER A 41 19.41 -2.39 -28.72
N LEU A 42 20.66 -2.27 -28.28
CA LEU A 42 21.05 -2.57 -26.90
C LEU A 42 20.19 -1.82 -25.87
N PRO A 43 19.85 -0.53 -26.05
CA PRO A 43 18.98 0.16 -25.09
C PRO A 43 17.58 -0.42 -25.00
N LEU A 44 16.98 -0.82 -26.13
CA LEU A 44 15.66 -1.42 -26.15
C LEU A 44 15.68 -2.78 -25.44
N LEU A 45 16.69 -3.61 -25.73
CA LEU A 45 16.86 -4.91 -25.09
C LEU A 45 16.94 -4.78 -23.56
N LEU A 46 17.73 -3.82 -23.09
CA LEU A 46 17.92 -3.59 -21.66
C LEU A 46 16.62 -3.16 -20.97
N ILE A 47 15.83 -2.29 -21.60
CA ILE A 47 14.50 -1.91 -21.11
C ILE A 47 13.58 -3.12 -21.01
N VAL A 48 13.55 -3.98 -22.04
CA VAL A 48 12.68 -5.16 -22.07
C VAL A 48 13.08 -6.14 -20.96
N VAL A 49 14.37 -6.45 -20.80
CA VAL A 49 14.86 -7.36 -19.75
C VAL A 49 14.59 -6.78 -18.36
N PHE A 50 14.83 -5.48 -18.18
CA PHE A 50 14.52 -4.79 -16.93
C PHE A 50 13.02 -4.88 -16.60
N LEU A 51 12.14 -4.60 -17.57
CA LEU A 51 10.69 -4.70 -17.36
C LEU A 51 10.25 -6.13 -17.07
N ALA A 52 10.82 -7.12 -17.76
CA ALA A 52 10.54 -8.52 -17.54
C ALA A 52 10.91 -8.95 -16.10
N GLY A 53 12.06 -8.52 -15.59
CA GLY A 53 12.47 -8.77 -14.20
C GLY A 53 11.68 -7.95 -13.18
N PHE A 54 11.23 -6.75 -13.54
CA PHE A 54 10.50 -5.85 -12.64
C PHE A 54 8.99 -6.16 -12.55
N LEU A 55 8.40 -6.75 -13.60
CA LEU A 55 7.00 -7.17 -13.64
C LEU A 55 6.56 -8.03 -12.44
N PRO A 56 7.25 -9.14 -12.09
CA PRO A 56 6.84 -9.96 -10.95
C PRO A 56 6.90 -9.19 -9.63
N MET A 57 7.90 -8.32 -9.47
CA MET A 57 8.03 -7.46 -8.29
C MET A 57 6.89 -6.44 -8.21
N LEU A 58 6.50 -5.85 -9.34
CA LEU A 58 5.34 -4.94 -9.40
C LEU A 58 4.04 -5.64 -9.01
N VAL A 59 3.81 -6.85 -9.52
CA VAL A 59 2.62 -7.64 -9.17
C VAL A 59 2.63 -7.98 -7.67
N ALA A 60 3.77 -8.41 -7.12
CA ALA A 60 3.91 -8.67 -5.69
C ALA A 60 3.65 -7.41 -4.84
N TYR A 61 4.22 -6.27 -5.23
CA TYR A 61 3.98 -5.00 -4.56
C TYR A 61 2.51 -4.58 -4.62
N GLN A 62 1.88 -4.73 -5.80
CA GLN A 62 0.50 -4.28 -6.01
C GLN A 62 -0.50 -5.16 -5.24
N THR A 63 -0.25 -6.47 -5.18
CA THR A 63 -1.06 -7.40 -4.37
C THR A 63 -0.90 -7.12 -2.88
N LEU A 64 0.31 -6.89 -2.39
CA LEU A 64 0.54 -6.54 -0.99
C LEU A 64 -0.16 -5.22 -0.63
N ARG A 65 -0.01 -4.19 -1.47
CA ARG A 65 -0.68 -2.90 -1.29
C ARG A 65 -2.21 -3.04 -1.31
N TRP A 66 -2.74 -3.88 -2.18
CA TRP A 66 -4.18 -4.17 -2.22
C TRP A 66 -4.64 -4.86 -0.93
N ARG A 67 -3.92 -5.89 -0.47
CA ARG A 67 -4.22 -6.59 0.80
C ARG A 67 -4.20 -5.64 1.98
N MET A 68 -3.20 -4.76 2.08
CA MET A 68 -3.13 -3.77 3.16
C MET A 68 -4.34 -2.84 3.14
N ARG A 69 -4.74 -2.35 1.95
CA ARG A 69 -5.93 -1.50 1.81
C ARG A 69 -7.22 -2.19 2.24
N GLN A 70 -7.38 -3.47 1.92
CA GLN A 70 -8.52 -4.27 2.39
C GLN A 70 -8.53 -4.41 3.92
N ARG A 71 -7.37 -4.65 4.53
CA ARG A 71 -7.25 -4.75 6.00
C ARG A 71 -7.61 -3.45 6.69
N PHE A 72 -7.16 -2.30 6.18
CA PHE A 72 -7.55 -1.00 6.71
C PHE A 72 -9.07 -0.79 6.65
N ALA A 73 -9.69 -1.05 5.50
CA ALA A 73 -11.14 -0.92 5.36
C ALA A 73 -11.92 -1.88 6.28
N GLY A 74 -11.37 -3.06 6.59
CA GLY A 74 -11.95 -3.99 7.57
C GLY A 74 -11.86 -3.45 9.00
N LEU A 75 -10.71 -2.91 9.39
CA LEU A 75 -10.51 -2.29 10.71
C LEU A 75 -11.38 -1.06 10.90
N GLU A 76 -11.54 -0.23 9.87
CA GLU A 76 -12.42 0.94 9.91
C GLU A 76 -13.88 0.56 10.19
N ARG A 77 -14.39 -0.51 9.55
CA ARG A 77 -15.74 -1.02 9.82
C ARG A 77 -15.87 -1.60 11.23
N ALA A 78 -14.90 -2.40 11.69
CA ALA A 78 -14.92 -2.93 13.04
C ALA A 78 -14.91 -1.82 14.11
N LEU A 79 -14.14 -0.74 13.87
CA LEU A 79 -14.16 0.44 14.73
C LEU A 79 -15.49 1.18 14.68
N ALA A 80 -16.13 1.27 13.50
CA ALA A 80 -17.46 1.86 13.37
C ALA A 80 -18.52 1.05 14.12
N ASP A 81 -18.50 -0.29 14.00
CA ASP A 81 -19.42 -1.18 14.70
C ASP A 81 -19.25 -1.09 16.23
N LEU A 82 -18.01 -1.08 16.74
CA LEU A 82 -17.74 -0.91 18.17
C LEU A 82 -18.25 0.44 18.69
N ARG A 83 -18.17 1.50 17.89
CA ARG A 83 -18.73 2.82 18.24
C ARG A 83 -20.25 2.86 18.14
N ALA A 84 -20.86 2.02 17.31
CA ALA A 84 -22.29 1.93 17.12
C ALA A 84 -23.00 1.10 18.19
N ILE A 85 -22.28 0.31 19.00
CA ILE A 85 -22.85 -0.36 20.18
C ILE A 85 -23.34 0.72 21.14
N PRO A 86 -24.67 0.85 21.37
CA PRO A 86 -25.17 1.80 22.34
C PRO A 86 -24.68 1.37 23.72
N ALA A 87 -24.25 2.34 24.54
CA ALA A 87 -23.92 2.08 25.93
C ALA A 87 -25.13 1.41 26.59
N THR A 88 -24.97 0.13 26.97
CA THR A 88 -25.94 -0.54 27.84
C THR A 88 -26.15 0.38 29.04
N PRO A 89 -27.41 0.75 29.38
CA PRO A 89 -27.67 1.57 30.55
C PRO A 89 -27.00 0.87 31.74
N ALA A 90 -26.08 1.57 32.41
CA ALA A 90 -25.49 1.06 33.64
C ALA A 90 -26.64 0.61 34.55
N PRO A 91 -26.54 -0.56 35.22
CA PRO A 91 -27.55 -0.97 36.17
C PRO A 91 -27.75 0.19 37.14
N ARG A 92 -28.94 0.78 37.12
CA ARG A 92 -29.31 1.86 38.02
C ARG A 92 -29.29 1.21 39.39
N PHE A 93 -28.24 1.48 40.17
CA PHE A 93 -28.26 1.21 41.60
C PHE A 93 -29.37 2.10 42.14
N GLU A 94 -30.55 1.53 42.35
CA GLU A 94 -31.56 2.17 43.17
C GLU A 94 -30.90 2.42 44.53
N PRO A 95 -30.82 3.68 44.99
CA PRO A 95 -30.37 3.91 46.35
C PRO A 95 -31.37 3.16 47.24
N VAL A 96 -30.88 2.14 47.94
CA VAL A 96 -31.62 1.51 49.04
C VAL A 96 -32.09 2.65 49.92
N ALA A 97 -33.41 2.77 50.03
CA ALA A 97 -34.04 3.80 50.83
C ALA A 97 -33.41 3.83 52.24
N GLU A 98 -33.15 5.06 52.65
CA GLU A 98 -32.68 5.56 53.94
C GLU A 98 -33.20 4.74 55.14
N PRO A 99 -32.40 4.59 56.21
CA PRO A 99 -32.63 3.60 57.25
C PRO A 99 -33.96 3.84 57.95
N VAL A 100 -34.67 2.74 58.22
CA VAL A 100 -35.87 2.69 59.06
C VAL A 100 -35.63 3.53 60.31
N ALA A 101 -36.37 4.64 60.42
CA ALA A 101 -36.48 5.41 61.64
C ALA A 101 -37.00 4.47 62.74
N ILE A 102 -36.14 4.15 63.69
CA ILE A 102 -36.52 3.46 64.91
C ILE A 102 -37.32 4.49 65.72
N GLU A 103 -38.65 4.40 65.67
CA GLU A 103 -39.49 5.10 66.63
C GLU A 103 -39.18 4.57 68.03
N GLU A 104 -38.62 5.45 68.85
CA GLU A 104 -38.36 5.25 70.26
C GLU A 104 -39.71 5.28 71.01
N PRO A 105 -40.17 4.17 71.63
CA PRO A 105 -41.41 4.19 72.39
C PRO A 105 -41.13 4.85 73.75
N ARG A 106 -41.65 6.06 73.91
CA ARG A 106 -41.75 6.75 75.20
C ARG A 106 -42.73 5.99 76.11
N ALA A 107 -42.23 5.37 77.18
CA ALA A 107 -42.96 5.09 78.42
C ALA A 107 -41.98 4.91 79.59
#